data_AF-W4KL88-F1
#
_entry.id   AF-W4KL88-F1
#
_cell.length_a   1.000
_cell.length_b   1.000
_cell.length_c   1.000
_cell.angle_alpha   90.00
_cell.angle_beta   90.00
_cell.angle_gamma   90.00
#
_symmetry.space_group_name_H-M   'P 1'
#
loop_
_entity.id
_entity.type
_entity.pdbx_description
1 polymer ?
#
loop_
_entity_poly.entity_id
_entity_poly.type
_entity_poly.pdbx_seq_one_letter_code
_entity_poly.pdbx_strand_id
1 'polypeptide(L)'
;MERPVLGAWLIQFCTMGVTLSYGIFQDFYTTTQLNNHSPAVISVIGGTQIFLTFALGPVSGRLFDSCYTRTAFTSGSLLYVLSFLMLSFVEPSQWSQAFLAQGVGMGLGAGLLCLPSYAVAAEHFKSRRGLITGIVQSGSAFGGVVFSIILNHLFRGPFAVGFGWGTRDTTLIVMNLLILGNLLIFVPPRPPLLSPSSPSVATIRDTPFLITLAWAFVTLIGLYFPLFYIQTFARMNGPYNLAFYSPAILNAAGILGCLLPHLAANQIGTLRVLVPVTIISGE
;
A
#
# COMPACT_ATOMS: atom_id res chain seq x y z
N MET A 1 13.34 15.30 -15.76
CA MET A 1 12.15 15.63 -14.95
C MET A 1 11.39 14.39 -14.46
N GLU A 2 11.49 13.22 -15.10
CA GLU A 2 10.65 12.04 -14.78
C GLU A 2 11.21 11.11 -13.68
N ARG A 3 12.50 11.22 -13.35
CA ARG A 3 13.17 10.39 -12.32
C ARG A 3 12.45 10.33 -10.95
N PRO A 4 12.03 11.45 -10.33
CA PRO A 4 11.34 11.39 -9.04
C PRO A 4 9.95 10.73 -9.11
N VAL A 5 9.29 10.77 -10.27
CA VAL A 5 8.01 10.08 -10.50
C VAL A 5 8.24 8.58 -10.55
N LEU A 6 9.27 8.13 -11.28
CA LEU A 6 9.65 6.72 -11.32
C LEU A 6 10.09 6.21 -9.94
N GLY A 7 10.84 7.01 -9.17
CA GLY A 7 11.24 6.66 -7.82
C GLY A 7 10.04 6.49 -6.87
N ALA A 8 9.09 7.44 -6.90
CA ALA A 8 7.85 7.35 -6.14
C ALA A 8 6.98 6.16 -6.58
N TRP A 9 6.89 5.90 -7.89
CA TRP A 9 6.18 4.76 -8.46
C TRP A 9 6.75 3.43 -7.98
N LEU A 10 8.08 3.27 -7.98
CA LEU A 10 8.75 2.05 -7.49
C LEU A 10 8.52 1.81 -6.00
N ILE A 11 8.50 2.88 -5.19
CA ILE A 11 8.21 2.77 -3.76
C ILE A 11 6.78 2.32 -3.53
N GLN A 12 5.80 2.93 -4.23
CA GLN A 12 4.40 2.52 -4.16
C GLN A 12 4.18 1.10 -4.66
N PHE A 13 4.85 0.74 -5.76
CA PHE A 13 4.85 -0.62 -6.29
C PHE A 13 5.27 -1.64 -5.22
N CYS A 14 6.33 -1.36 -4.47
CA CYS A 14 6.79 -2.25 -3.42
C CYS A 14 5.90 -2.26 -2.17
N THR A 15 5.59 -1.10 -1.61
CA THR A 15 4.93 -1.02 -0.30
C THR A 15 3.45 -1.37 -0.40
N MET A 16 2.72 -0.60 -1.21
CA MET A 16 1.29 -0.79 -1.39
C MET A 16 1.00 -2.00 -2.27
N GLY A 17 1.86 -2.33 -3.25
CA GLY A 17 1.68 -3.54 -4.04
C GLY A 17 1.72 -4.82 -3.21
N VAL A 18 2.72 -4.98 -2.33
CA VAL A 18 2.76 -6.13 -1.40
C VAL A 18 1.55 -6.13 -0.46
N THR A 19 1.11 -4.94 -0.01
CA THR A 19 -0.09 -4.80 0.84
C THR A 19 -1.37 -5.24 0.12
N LEU A 20 -1.51 -4.91 -1.16
CA LEU A 20 -2.65 -5.36 -1.99
C LEU A 20 -2.61 -6.86 -2.30
N SER A 21 -1.44 -7.50 -2.20
CA SER A 21 -1.29 -8.95 -2.30
C SER A 21 -1.52 -9.69 -0.97
N TYR A 22 -1.98 -9.00 0.09
CA TYR A 22 -2.18 -9.60 1.43
C TYR A 22 -3.12 -10.82 1.42
N GLY A 23 -4.09 -10.89 0.50
CA GLY A 23 -5.01 -12.03 0.40
C GLY A 23 -4.31 -13.40 0.27
N ILE A 24 -3.09 -13.43 -0.29
CA ILE A 24 -2.29 -14.66 -0.41
C ILE A 24 -1.68 -15.05 0.93
N PHE A 25 -1.20 -14.07 1.69
CA PHE A 25 -0.74 -14.30 3.06
C PHE A 25 -1.88 -14.78 3.93
N GLN A 26 -3.05 -14.14 3.85
CA GLN A 26 -4.25 -14.55 4.58
C GLN A 26 -4.67 -15.99 4.25
N ASP A 27 -4.67 -16.35 2.96
CA ASP A 27 -4.95 -17.70 2.51
C ASP A 27 -3.91 -18.70 3.06
N PHE A 28 -2.61 -18.39 2.98
CA PHE A 28 -1.54 -19.24 3.49
C PHE A 28 -1.57 -19.43 5.02
N TYR A 29 -1.81 -18.34 5.75
CA TYR A 29 -1.96 -18.35 7.19
C TYR A 29 -3.15 -19.21 7.62
N THR A 30 -4.30 -19.10 6.96
CA THR A 30 -5.48 -19.88 7.33
C THR A 30 -5.32 -21.38 7.03
N THR A 31 -4.62 -21.76 5.95
CA THR A 31 -4.51 -23.19 5.58
C THR A 31 -3.34 -23.93 6.21
N THR A 32 -2.22 -23.25 6.45
CA THR A 32 -0.94 -23.95 6.67
C THR A 32 -0.20 -23.49 7.92
N GLN A 33 -0.09 -22.18 8.14
CA GLN A 33 0.85 -21.64 9.14
C GLN A 33 0.18 -21.22 10.46
N LEU A 34 -1.08 -20.78 10.41
CA LEU A 34 -1.87 -20.25 11.53
C LEU A 34 -3.27 -20.89 11.57
N ASN A 35 -3.38 -22.15 11.13
CA ASN A 35 -4.64 -22.91 11.07
C ASN A 35 -5.38 -23.04 12.42
N ASN A 36 -4.68 -22.81 13.54
CA ASN A 36 -5.26 -22.79 14.89
C ASN A 36 -6.04 -21.50 15.21
N HIS A 37 -5.91 -20.46 14.37
CA HIS A 37 -6.60 -19.18 14.55
C HIS A 37 -7.72 -18.99 13.53
N SER A 38 -8.77 -18.27 13.93
CA SER A 38 -9.85 -17.96 13.00
C SER A 38 -9.37 -17.01 11.89
N PRO A 39 -9.95 -17.07 10.68
CA PRO A 39 -9.63 -16.16 9.59
C PRO A 39 -9.78 -14.67 9.97
N ALA A 40 -10.73 -14.36 10.87
CA ALA A 40 -10.91 -13.02 11.40
C ALA A 40 -9.67 -12.53 12.17
N VAL A 41 -9.12 -13.34 13.08
CA VAL A 41 -7.90 -13.01 13.84
C VAL A 41 -6.69 -12.84 12.93
N ILE A 42 -6.60 -13.65 11.87
CA ILE A 42 -5.54 -13.53 10.86
C ILE A 42 -5.70 -12.22 10.06
N SER A 43 -6.91 -11.85 9.67
CA SER A 43 -7.16 -10.62 8.90
C SER A 43 -6.80 -9.33 9.65
N VAL A 44 -6.73 -9.37 10.98
CA VAL A 44 -6.26 -8.24 11.82
C VAL A 44 -4.82 -7.83 11.47
N ILE A 45 -3.96 -8.75 11.03
CA ILE A 45 -2.58 -8.45 10.63
C ILE A 45 -2.59 -7.48 9.43
N GLY A 46 -3.26 -7.86 8.34
CA GLY A 46 -3.39 -7.02 7.14
C GLY A 46 -4.18 -5.74 7.38
N GLY A 47 -5.24 -5.80 8.19
CA GLY A 47 -6.00 -4.60 8.60
C GLY A 47 -5.15 -3.60 9.38
N THR A 48 -4.31 -4.09 10.31
CA THR A 48 -3.40 -3.24 11.08
C THR A 48 -2.30 -2.64 10.20
N GLN A 49 -1.78 -3.40 9.24
CA GLN A 49 -0.81 -2.91 8.26
C GLN A 49 -1.35 -1.72 7.48
N ILE A 50 -2.57 -1.82 6.95
CA ILE A 50 -3.25 -0.73 6.24
C ILE A 50 -3.54 0.44 7.17
N PHE A 51 -4.09 0.16 8.36
CA PHE A 51 -4.39 1.18 9.35
C PHE A 51 -3.16 2.02 9.69
N LEU A 52 -2.02 1.39 10.02
CA LEU A 52 -0.79 2.09 10.36
C LEU A 52 -0.21 2.86 9.17
N THR A 53 -0.33 2.31 7.96
CA THR A 53 0.12 2.98 6.73
C THR A 53 -0.56 4.35 6.57
N PHE A 54 -1.87 4.43 6.82
CA PHE A 54 -2.61 5.69 6.70
C PHE A 54 -2.59 6.53 7.98
N ALA A 55 -2.59 5.91 9.17
CA ALA A 55 -2.56 6.60 10.46
C ALA A 55 -1.25 7.37 10.67
N LEU A 56 -0.14 6.92 10.07
CA LEU A 56 1.12 7.66 10.03
C LEU A 56 1.15 8.82 9.01
N GLY A 57 0.07 9.06 8.27
CA GLY A 57 -0.05 10.17 7.32
C GLY A 57 0.33 11.54 7.91
N PRO A 58 -0.21 11.95 9.08
CA PRO A 58 0.16 13.23 9.70
C PRO A 58 1.64 13.32 10.10
N VAL A 59 2.22 12.21 10.57
CA VAL A 59 3.63 12.15 10.99
C VAL A 59 4.56 12.23 9.79
N SER A 60 4.29 11.43 8.76
CA SER A 60 5.04 11.42 7.50
C SER A 60 4.91 12.74 6.75
N GLY A 61 3.73 13.38 6.77
CA GLY A 61 3.51 14.72 6.24
C GLY A 61 4.35 15.78 6.94
N ARG A 62 4.41 15.78 8.28
CA ARG A 62 5.29 16.70 9.03
C ARG A 62 6.77 16.48 8.73
N LEU A 63 7.20 15.22 8.61
CA LEU A 63 8.59 14.90 8.24
C LEU A 63 8.92 15.40 6.84
N PHE A 64 7.98 15.28 5.90
CA PHE A 64 8.08 15.81 4.56
C PHE A 64 8.17 17.36 4.54
N ASP A 65 7.33 18.03 5.33
CA ASP A 65 7.31 19.49 5.43
C ASP A 65 8.55 20.06 6.12
N SER A 66 9.09 19.34 7.10
CA SER A 66 10.29 19.74 7.85
C SER A 66 11.61 19.47 7.10
N CYS A 67 11.57 19.17 5.80
CA CYS A 67 12.73 18.85 4.95
C CYS A 67 13.50 17.56 5.35
N TYR A 68 12.93 16.71 6.20
CA TYR A 68 13.47 15.40 6.58
C TYR A 68 13.01 14.28 5.64
N THR A 69 12.65 14.63 4.42
CA THR A 69 12.10 13.71 3.41
C THR A 69 13.05 12.56 3.09
N ARG A 70 14.34 12.84 2.86
CA ARG A 70 15.33 11.80 2.51
C ARG A 70 15.60 10.84 3.67
N THR A 71 15.63 11.35 4.90
CA THR A 71 15.76 10.53 6.11
C THR A 71 14.52 9.67 6.33
N ALA A 72 13.32 10.19 6.08
CA ALA A 72 12.07 9.42 6.16
C ALA A 72 12.01 8.29 5.13
N PHE A 73 12.44 8.55 3.89
CA PHE A 73 12.52 7.52 2.85
C PHE A 73 13.52 6.41 3.20
N THR A 74 14.70 6.79 3.70
CA THR A 74 15.73 5.81 4.05
C THR A 74 15.32 4.99 5.28
N SER A 75 14.82 5.64 6.34
CA SER A 75 14.40 4.95 7.57
C SER A 75 13.15 4.09 7.35
N GLY A 76 12.17 4.59 6.61
CA GLY A 76 10.97 3.85 6.24
C GLY A 76 11.28 2.62 5.39
N SER A 77 12.19 2.75 4.41
CA SER A 77 12.61 1.63 3.56
C SER A 77 13.37 0.58 4.35
N LEU A 78 14.28 1.00 5.23
CA LEU A 78 15.02 0.10 6.10
C LEU A 78 14.07 -0.65 7.05
N LEU A 79 13.15 0.06 7.70
CA LEU A 79 12.16 -0.54 8.58
C LEU A 79 11.27 -1.53 7.84
N TYR A 80 10.80 -1.18 6.64
CA TYR A 80 9.96 -2.04 5.82
C TYR A 80 10.68 -3.33 5.42
N VAL A 81 11.90 -3.22 4.88
CA VAL A 81 12.69 -4.38 4.45
C VAL A 81 13.09 -5.26 5.63
N LEU A 82 13.51 -4.69 6.75
CA LEU A 82 13.85 -5.46 7.95
C LEU A 82 12.63 -6.20 8.50
N SER A 83 11.47 -5.54 8.55
CA SER A 83 10.23 -6.16 9.02
C SER A 83 9.78 -7.28 8.09
N PHE A 84 9.90 -7.09 6.77
CA PHE A 84 9.55 -8.11 5.79
C PHE A 84 10.53 -9.30 5.83
N LEU A 85 11.82 -9.03 6.07
CA LEU A 85 12.81 -10.08 6.31
C LEU A 85 12.53 -10.83 7.61
N MET A 86 12.16 -10.15 8.70
CA MET A 86 11.77 -10.77 9.96
C MET A 86 10.54 -11.68 9.79
N LEU A 87 9.60 -11.29 8.91
CA LEU A 87 8.43 -12.11 8.58
C LEU A 87 8.83 -13.51 8.04
N SER A 88 9.93 -13.60 7.29
CA SER A 88 10.43 -14.88 6.77
C SER A 88 10.83 -15.88 7.86
N PHE A 89 11.26 -15.38 9.03
CA PHE A 89 11.71 -16.24 10.14
C PHE A 89 10.57 -16.65 11.08
N VAL A 90 9.33 -16.24 10.81
CA VAL A 90 8.19 -16.54 11.68
C VAL A 90 7.89 -18.04 11.66
N GLU A 91 7.98 -18.65 12.83
CA GLU A 91 7.66 -20.06 13.03
C GLU A 91 6.16 -20.34 12.86
N PRO A 92 5.76 -21.56 12.47
CA PRO A 92 4.36 -21.96 12.44
C PRO A 92 3.70 -21.74 13.82
N SER A 93 2.41 -21.38 13.83
CA SER A 93 1.59 -21.09 15.02
C SER A 93 1.93 -19.82 15.82
N GLN A 94 2.93 -19.02 15.42
CA GLN A 94 3.30 -17.78 16.10
C GLN A 94 2.60 -16.54 15.51
N TRP A 95 1.30 -16.36 15.82
CA TRP A 95 0.53 -15.21 15.33
C TRP A 95 1.16 -13.86 15.73
N SER A 96 1.65 -13.75 16.95
CA SER A 96 2.21 -12.49 17.48
C SER A 96 3.45 -12.02 16.71
N GLN A 97 4.29 -12.94 16.23
CA GLN A 97 5.46 -12.59 15.45
C GLN A 97 5.08 -12.10 14.04
N ALA A 98 4.12 -12.78 13.39
CA ALA A 98 3.57 -12.34 12.12
C ALA A 98 2.88 -10.97 12.24
N PHE A 99 2.11 -10.76 13.31
CA PHE A 99 1.45 -9.49 13.60
C PHE A 99 2.45 -8.35 13.79
N LEU A 100 3.53 -8.59 14.54
CA LEU A 100 4.53 -7.57 14.81
C LEU A 100 5.36 -7.24 13.56
N ALA A 101 5.76 -8.25 12.78
CA ALA A 101 6.55 -8.06 11.57
C ALA A 101 5.72 -7.44 10.43
N GLN A 102 4.58 -8.03 10.09
CA GLN A 102 3.78 -7.64 8.94
C GLN A 102 2.76 -6.54 9.27
N GLY A 103 2.02 -6.70 10.37
CA GLY A 103 1.02 -5.72 10.78
C GLY A 103 1.67 -4.41 11.21
N VAL A 104 2.56 -4.48 12.20
CA VAL A 104 3.19 -3.29 12.79
C VAL A 104 4.40 -2.82 11.98
N GLY A 105 5.42 -3.66 11.81
CA GLY A 105 6.69 -3.27 11.21
C GLY A 105 6.55 -2.80 9.76
N MET A 106 5.95 -3.62 8.89
CA MET A 106 5.70 -3.24 7.49
C MET A 106 4.67 -2.10 7.39
N GLY A 107 3.65 -2.05 8.26
CA GLY A 107 2.69 -0.94 8.29
C GLY A 107 3.33 0.41 8.63
N LEU A 108 4.20 0.44 9.65
CA LEU A 108 4.95 1.65 10.02
C LEU A 108 5.91 2.08 8.91
N GLY A 109 6.65 1.13 8.33
CA GLY A 109 7.55 1.39 7.20
C GLY A 109 6.82 1.93 5.98
N ALA A 110 5.69 1.32 5.61
CA ALA A 110 4.85 1.78 4.50
C ALA A 110 4.26 3.16 4.78
N GLY A 111 3.81 3.46 6.00
CA GLY A 111 3.26 4.76 6.35
C GLY A 111 4.28 5.91 6.27
N LEU A 112 5.55 5.65 6.60
CA LEU A 112 6.63 6.63 6.41
C LEU A 112 6.97 6.89 4.93
N LEU A 113 6.70 5.93 4.05
CA LEU A 113 7.04 6.00 2.63
C LEU A 113 5.89 6.52 1.77
N CYS A 114 4.66 6.14 2.13
CA CYS A 114 3.50 6.25 1.26
C CYS A 114 3.18 7.72 0.95
N LEU A 115 2.89 8.52 1.97
CA LEU A 115 2.49 9.91 1.78
C LEU A 115 3.60 10.79 1.18
N PRO A 116 4.88 10.71 1.65
CA PRO A 116 5.96 11.50 1.06
C PRO A 116 6.22 11.16 -0.41
N SER A 117 6.01 9.91 -0.85
CA SER A 117 6.22 9.55 -2.26
C SER A 117 5.23 10.24 -3.20
N TYR A 118 3.95 10.32 -2.84
CA TYR A 118 2.95 11.09 -3.58
C TYR A 118 3.28 12.58 -3.56
N ALA A 119 3.66 13.10 -2.40
CA ALA A 119 3.89 14.52 -2.22
C ALA A 119 5.12 15.01 -3.00
N VAL A 120 6.25 14.27 -2.99
CA VAL A 120 7.43 14.58 -3.81
C VAL A 120 7.08 14.61 -5.29
N ALA A 121 6.38 13.59 -5.79
CA ALA A 121 6.05 13.50 -7.22
C ALA A 121 5.13 14.64 -7.66
N ALA A 122 4.09 14.95 -6.87
CA ALA A 122 3.15 16.03 -7.15
C ALA A 122 3.79 17.43 -7.06
N GLU A 123 4.83 17.61 -6.24
CA GLU A 123 5.53 18.90 -6.11
C GLU A 123 6.30 19.28 -7.38
N HIS A 124 6.91 18.30 -8.06
CA HIS A 124 7.66 18.53 -9.31
C HIS A 124 6.76 18.96 -10.48
N PHE A 125 5.48 18.62 -10.44
CA PHE A 125 4.56 18.81 -11.57
C PHE A 125 3.28 19.51 -11.13
N LYS A 126 3.40 20.76 -10.66
CA LYS A 126 2.27 21.55 -10.14
C LYS A 126 1.06 21.64 -11.09
N SER A 127 1.30 21.75 -12.39
CA SER A 127 0.24 21.83 -13.42
C SER A 127 -0.43 20.48 -13.73
N ARG A 128 0.20 19.34 -13.39
CA ARG A 128 -0.29 17.98 -13.71
C ARG A 128 -0.38 17.09 -12.47
N ARG A 129 -0.61 17.70 -11.29
CA ARG A 129 -0.60 17.00 -9.99
C ARG A 129 -1.51 15.78 -9.97
N GLY A 130 -2.76 15.92 -10.41
CA GLY A 130 -3.72 14.81 -10.42
C GLY A 130 -3.25 13.64 -11.28
N LEU A 131 -2.72 13.91 -12.48
CA LEU A 131 -2.19 12.89 -13.38
C LEU A 131 -0.97 12.19 -12.78
N ILE A 132 -0.04 12.94 -12.19
CA ILE A 132 1.17 12.36 -11.57
C ILE A 132 0.83 11.52 -10.35
N THR A 133 -0.10 11.96 -9.51
CA THR A 133 -0.61 11.14 -8.40
C THR A 133 -1.22 9.84 -8.92
N GLY A 134 -2.04 9.88 -9.98
CA GLY A 134 -2.61 8.69 -10.60
C GLY A 134 -1.56 7.74 -11.20
N ILE A 135 -0.52 8.28 -11.85
CA ILE A 135 0.62 7.47 -12.32
C ILE A 135 1.30 6.79 -11.15
N VAL A 136 1.69 7.53 -10.11
CA VAL A 136 2.37 6.96 -8.93
C VAL A 136 1.49 5.91 -8.24
N GLN A 137 0.19 6.15 -8.12
CA GLN A 137 -0.77 5.21 -7.53
C GLN A 137 -0.94 3.94 -8.37
N SER A 138 -0.84 4.04 -9.71
CA SER A 138 -0.86 2.86 -10.58
C SER A 138 0.26 1.87 -10.24
N GLY A 139 1.39 2.35 -9.70
CA GLY A 139 2.48 1.52 -9.23
C GLY A 139 2.03 0.51 -8.18
N SER A 140 1.21 0.94 -7.22
CA SER A 140 0.61 0.07 -6.21
C SER A 140 -0.19 -1.08 -6.84
N ALA A 141 -1.06 -0.77 -7.80
CA ALA A 141 -1.88 -1.77 -8.47
C ALA A 141 -1.04 -2.75 -9.31
N PHE A 142 -0.07 -2.23 -10.07
CA PHE A 142 0.90 -3.06 -10.80
C PHE A 142 1.69 -3.98 -9.87
N GLY A 143 2.15 -3.46 -8.73
CA GLY A 143 2.82 -4.22 -7.70
C GLY A 143 1.93 -5.32 -7.15
N GLY A 144 0.66 -5.01 -6.87
CA GLY A 144 -0.34 -5.99 -6.43
C GLY A 144 -0.47 -7.15 -7.42
N VAL A 145 -0.53 -6.89 -8.73
CA VAL A 145 -0.55 -7.94 -9.76
C VAL A 145 0.71 -8.80 -9.69
N VAL A 146 1.89 -8.18 -9.74
CA VAL A 146 3.18 -8.86 -9.84
C VAL A 146 3.46 -9.67 -8.56
N PHE A 147 3.35 -9.04 -7.39
CA PHE A 147 3.57 -9.71 -6.11
C PHE A 147 2.51 -10.78 -5.85
N SER A 148 1.27 -10.61 -6.32
CA SER A 148 0.27 -11.66 -6.19
C SER A 148 0.62 -12.92 -6.97
N ILE A 149 1.22 -12.79 -8.16
CA ILE A 149 1.64 -13.94 -8.97
C ILE A 149 2.89 -14.59 -8.36
N ILE A 150 3.88 -13.77 -7.96
CA ILE A 150 5.14 -14.23 -7.36
C ILE A 150 4.85 -15.00 -6.07
N LEU A 151 4.10 -14.40 -5.13
CA LEU A 151 3.83 -15.02 -3.83
C LEU A 151 3.01 -16.30 -3.96
N ASN A 152 2.00 -16.33 -4.84
CA ASN A 152 1.23 -17.57 -5.07
C ASN A 152 2.12 -18.70 -5.62
N HIS A 153 3.03 -18.41 -6.57
CA HIS A 153 3.95 -19.43 -7.09
C HIS A 153 4.97 -19.88 -6.05
N LEU A 154 5.55 -18.95 -5.28
CA LEU A 154 6.56 -19.27 -4.27
C LEU A 154 5.98 -20.05 -3.08
N PHE A 155 4.74 -19.78 -2.69
CA PHE A 155 4.11 -20.43 -1.55
C PHE A 155 3.43 -21.74 -1.89
N ARG A 156 2.79 -21.84 -3.07
CA ARG A 156 1.90 -22.98 -3.43
C ARG A 156 2.04 -23.48 -4.86
N GLY A 157 2.86 -22.83 -5.68
CA GLY A 157 3.04 -23.21 -7.07
C GLY A 157 3.84 -24.50 -7.25
N PRO A 158 4.02 -24.94 -8.49
CA PRO A 158 4.85 -26.11 -8.83
C PRO A 158 6.32 -25.95 -8.42
N PHE A 159 6.79 -24.70 -8.25
CA PHE A 159 8.13 -24.35 -7.77
C PHE A 159 8.11 -23.83 -6.33
N ALA A 160 7.16 -24.27 -5.50
CA ALA A 160 7.03 -23.78 -4.13
C ALA A 160 8.30 -24.07 -3.31
N VAL A 161 8.95 -23.00 -2.87
CA VAL A 161 10.12 -23.02 -1.99
C VAL A 161 9.73 -22.93 -0.51
N GLY A 162 8.42 -22.77 -0.24
CA GLY A 162 7.86 -22.62 1.10
C GLY A 162 7.79 -21.16 1.55
N PHE A 163 7.09 -20.91 2.67
CA PHE A 163 6.83 -19.56 3.17
C PHE A 163 8.10 -18.78 3.51
N GLY A 164 9.03 -19.42 4.23
CA GLY A 164 10.27 -18.79 4.66
C GLY A 164 11.09 -18.28 3.48
N TRP A 165 11.45 -19.16 2.54
CA TRP A 165 12.23 -18.80 1.36
C TRP A 165 11.47 -17.90 0.39
N GLY A 166 10.18 -18.17 0.14
CA GLY A 166 9.36 -17.33 -0.73
C GLY A 166 9.24 -15.89 -0.24
N THR A 167 9.16 -15.70 1.07
CA THR A 167 9.16 -14.38 1.71
C THR A 167 10.54 -13.71 1.59
N ARG A 168 11.65 -14.44 1.70
CA ARG A 168 13.02 -13.88 1.50
C ARG A 168 13.23 -13.42 0.07
N ASP A 169 12.89 -14.25 -0.91
CA ASP A 169 13.08 -13.92 -2.32
C ASP A 169 12.28 -12.67 -2.70
N THR A 170 11.03 -12.60 -2.23
CA THR A 170 10.19 -11.41 -2.41
C THR A 170 10.78 -10.19 -1.69
N THR A 171 11.30 -10.36 -0.47
CA THR A 171 11.96 -9.28 0.27
C THR A 171 13.20 -8.77 -0.44
N LEU A 172 14.01 -9.65 -1.05
CA LEU A 172 15.19 -9.27 -1.83
C LEU A 172 14.80 -8.47 -3.07
N ILE A 173 13.73 -8.88 -3.78
CA ILE A 173 13.20 -8.11 -4.92
C ILE A 173 12.77 -6.72 -4.45
N VAL A 174 11.97 -6.64 -3.38
CA VAL A 174 11.51 -5.38 -2.79
C VAL A 174 12.68 -4.50 -2.33
N MET A 175 13.70 -5.08 -1.70
CA MET A 175 14.88 -4.36 -1.26
C MET A 175 15.62 -3.70 -2.43
N ASN A 176 15.86 -4.43 -3.52
CA ASN A 176 16.52 -3.89 -4.70
C ASN A 176 15.69 -2.76 -5.34
N LEU A 177 14.38 -2.95 -5.47
CA LEU A 177 13.48 -1.94 -6.04
C LEU A 177 13.36 -0.71 -5.14
N LEU A 178 13.34 -0.87 -3.82
CA LEU A 178 13.34 0.24 -2.87
C LEU A 178 14.67 1.01 -2.91
N ILE A 179 15.82 0.33 -3.02
CA ILE A 179 17.12 1.00 -3.20
C ILE A 179 17.08 1.87 -4.45
N LEU A 180 16.64 1.32 -5.59
CA LEU A 180 16.49 2.07 -6.83
C LEU A 180 15.50 3.24 -6.68
N GLY A 181 14.36 3.02 -6.03
CA GLY A 181 13.36 4.05 -5.77
C GLY A 181 13.92 5.21 -4.94
N ASN A 182 14.66 4.90 -3.88
CA ASN A 182 15.33 5.89 -3.02
C ASN A 182 16.40 6.70 -3.77
N LEU A 183 17.15 6.07 -4.68
CA LEU A 183 18.16 6.74 -5.50
C LEU A 183 17.54 7.66 -6.57
N LEU A 184 16.37 7.29 -7.08
CA LEU A 184 15.66 8.04 -8.11
C LEU A 184 14.83 9.21 -7.54
N ILE A 185 14.49 9.16 -6.26
CA ILE A 185 13.84 10.28 -5.58
C ILE A 185 14.79 11.46 -5.51
N PHE A 186 14.31 12.57 -6.05
CA PHE A 186 14.90 13.88 -5.88
C PHE A 186 13.94 14.71 -5.06
N VAL A 187 14.41 15.35 -3.99
CA VAL A 187 13.62 16.28 -3.18
C VAL A 187 14.05 17.69 -3.58
N PRO A 188 13.14 18.52 -4.11
CA PRO A 188 13.51 19.87 -4.51
C PRO A 188 13.93 20.68 -3.27
N PRO A 189 14.95 21.55 -3.37
CA PRO A 189 15.35 22.40 -2.26
C PRO A 189 14.17 23.26 -1.84
N ARG A 190 13.75 23.15 -0.58
CA ARG A 190 12.74 24.03 0.00
C ARG A 190 13.42 25.16 0.77
N PRO A 191 12.94 26.41 0.67
CA PRO A 191 13.31 27.41 1.65
C PRO A 191 12.85 26.91 3.02
N PRO A 192 13.67 27.00 4.08
CA PRO A 192 13.26 26.58 5.42
C PRO A 192 11.98 27.33 5.78
N LEU A 193 10.94 26.59 6.16
CA LEU A 193 9.70 27.20 6.65
C LEU A 193 10.09 28.04 7.88
N LEU A 194 9.89 29.36 7.80
CA LEU A 194 10.15 30.32 8.89
C LEU A 194 9.28 30.06 10.14
N SER A 195 8.32 29.14 10.04
CA SER A 195 7.57 28.61 11.16
C SER A 195 7.00 27.24 10.79
N PRO A 196 7.12 26.21 11.65
CA PRO A 196 6.30 25.01 11.50
C PRO A 196 4.87 25.47 11.76
N SER A 197 4.07 25.66 10.70
CA SER A 197 2.64 25.83 10.89
C SER A 197 2.12 24.51 11.47
N SER A 198 1.96 24.47 12.79
CA SER A 198 1.13 23.44 13.39
C SER A 198 -0.21 23.45 12.64
N PRO A 199 -0.78 22.30 12.29
CA PRO A 199 -2.13 22.29 11.75
C PRO A 199 -2.98 23.04 12.77
N SER A 200 -3.50 24.21 12.38
CA SER A 200 -4.29 25.00 13.30
C SER A 200 -5.40 24.08 13.80
N VAL A 201 -5.65 24.06 15.11
CA VAL A 201 -6.72 23.23 15.70
C VAL A 201 -8.07 23.55 15.02
N ALA A 202 -8.20 24.74 14.42
CA ALA A 202 -9.31 25.15 13.58
C ALA A 202 -9.45 24.32 12.28
N THR A 203 -8.36 23.94 11.61
CA THR A 203 -8.39 23.08 10.41
C THR A 203 -8.89 21.67 10.73
N ILE A 204 -8.60 21.13 11.92
CA ILE A 204 -9.07 19.81 12.36
C ILE A 204 -10.58 19.84 12.71
N ARG A 205 -11.12 21.02 13.02
CA ARG A 205 -12.53 21.24 13.35
C ARG A 205 -13.39 21.72 12.18
N ASP A 206 -12.82 21.77 10.98
CA ASP A 206 -13.57 22.20 9.81
C ASP A 206 -14.59 21.12 9.41
N THR A 207 -15.88 21.46 9.41
CA THR A 207 -16.98 20.54 9.14
C THR A 207 -16.82 19.78 7.82
N PRO A 208 -16.52 20.41 6.67
CA PRO A 208 -16.22 19.71 5.42
C PRO A 208 -15.03 18.75 5.52
N PHE A 209 -14.00 19.07 6.31
CA PHE A 209 -12.86 18.18 6.54
C PHE A 209 -13.30 16.93 7.33
N LEU A 210 -14.07 17.11 8.41
CA LEU A 210 -14.59 16.01 9.23
C LEU A 210 -15.54 15.09 8.45
N ILE A 211 -16.42 15.67 7.62
CA ILE A 211 -17.33 14.89 6.76
C ILE A 211 -16.53 14.08 5.73
N THR A 212 -15.53 14.70 5.10
CA THR A 212 -14.66 14.00 4.12
C THR A 212 -13.88 12.87 4.78
N LEU A 213 -13.39 13.09 6.01
CA LEU A 213 -12.67 12.09 6.79
C LEU A 213 -13.57 10.90 7.18
N ALA A 214 -14.78 11.18 7.68
CA ALA A 214 -15.74 10.16 8.05
C ALA A 214 -16.18 9.33 6.84
N TRP A 215 -16.44 9.98 5.71
CA TRP A 215 -16.77 9.31 4.46
C TRP A 215 -15.61 8.42 3.99
N ALA A 216 -14.39 8.96 3.92
CA ALA A 216 -13.21 8.18 3.53
C ALA A 216 -12.99 6.96 4.44
N PHE A 217 -13.27 7.08 5.74
CA PHE A 217 -13.20 5.95 6.68
C PHE A 217 -14.21 4.84 6.33
N VAL A 218 -15.47 5.19 6.05
CA VAL A 218 -16.51 4.21 5.67
C VAL A 218 -16.17 3.53 4.35
N THR A 219 -15.77 4.30 3.34
CA THR A 219 -15.30 3.82 2.03
C THR A 219 -14.15 2.83 2.20
N LEU A 220 -13.10 3.17 2.96
CA LEU A 220 -11.95 2.28 3.15
C LEU A 220 -12.31 0.95 3.85
N ILE A 221 -13.34 0.90 4.70
CA ILE A 221 -13.81 -0.36 5.29
C ILE A 221 -14.43 -1.26 4.22
N GLY A 222 -15.24 -0.69 3.31
CA GLY A 222 -15.85 -1.41 2.20
C GLY A 222 -14.81 -1.95 1.21
N LEU A 223 -13.80 -1.14 0.89
CA LEU A 223 -12.86 -1.42 -0.19
C LEU A 223 -11.95 -2.63 0.08
N TYR A 224 -11.44 -2.77 1.31
CA TYR A 224 -10.43 -3.79 1.61
C TYR A 224 -11.01 -5.16 1.96
N PHE A 225 -12.30 -5.23 2.31
CA PHE A 225 -12.94 -6.51 2.62
C PHE A 225 -12.96 -7.46 1.39
N PRO A 226 -13.40 -7.05 0.18
CA PRO A 226 -13.29 -7.87 -1.01
C PRO A 226 -11.83 -8.22 -1.34
N LEU A 227 -10.90 -7.27 -1.26
CA LEU A 227 -9.49 -7.47 -1.61
C LEU A 227 -8.84 -8.61 -0.82
N PHE A 228 -9.17 -8.74 0.46
CA PHE A 228 -8.59 -9.76 1.34
C PHE A 228 -9.27 -11.12 1.23
N TYR A 229 -10.58 -11.15 1.00
CA TYR A 229 -11.38 -12.37 1.05
C TYR A 229 -11.70 -12.97 -0.31
N ILE A 230 -11.44 -12.27 -1.43
CA ILE A 230 -11.80 -12.75 -2.77
C ILE A 230 -11.10 -14.07 -3.14
N GLN A 231 -9.85 -14.27 -2.72
CA GLN A 231 -9.12 -15.52 -2.98
C GLN A 231 -9.75 -16.71 -2.23
N THR A 232 -10.09 -16.51 -0.96
CA THR A 232 -10.77 -17.52 -0.13
C THR A 232 -12.16 -17.82 -0.67
N PHE A 233 -12.93 -16.79 -1.05
CA PHE A 233 -14.26 -16.92 -1.62
C PHE A 233 -14.25 -17.67 -2.96
N ALA A 234 -13.32 -17.30 -3.86
CA ALA A 234 -13.17 -17.96 -5.15
C ALA A 234 -12.74 -19.42 -5.01
N ARG A 235 -11.98 -19.79 -3.98
CA ARG A 235 -11.67 -21.20 -3.70
C ARG A 235 -12.88 -21.99 -3.22
N MET A 236 -13.78 -21.38 -2.43
CA MET A 236 -14.96 -22.07 -1.92
C MET A 236 -16.04 -22.29 -3.00
N ASN A 237 -16.13 -21.40 -3.99
CA ASN A 237 -17.26 -21.37 -4.93
C ASN A 237 -16.87 -21.52 -6.41
N GLY A 238 -15.58 -21.51 -6.75
CA GLY A 238 -15.11 -21.47 -8.14
C GLY A 238 -14.01 -22.49 -8.46
N PRO A 239 -13.65 -22.63 -9.75
CA PRO A 239 -12.57 -23.51 -10.16
C PRO A 239 -11.21 -22.99 -9.67
N TYR A 240 -10.30 -23.91 -9.36
CA TYR A 240 -8.99 -23.62 -8.74
C TYR A 240 -8.19 -22.52 -9.47
N ASN A 241 -8.19 -22.54 -10.81
CA ASN A 241 -7.50 -21.53 -11.62
C ASN A 241 -8.06 -20.12 -11.43
N LEU A 242 -9.38 -20.00 -11.21
CA LEU A 242 -10.01 -18.70 -10.98
C LEU A 242 -9.55 -18.12 -9.64
N ALA A 243 -9.50 -18.94 -8.58
CA ALA A 243 -9.03 -18.51 -7.26
C ALA A 243 -7.58 -18.02 -7.27
N PHE A 244 -6.72 -18.68 -8.07
CA PHE A 244 -5.31 -18.32 -8.23
C PHE A 244 -5.12 -16.95 -8.87
N TYR A 245 -5.86 -16.65 -9.95
CA TYR A 245 -5.73 -15.39 -10.68
C TYR A 245 -6.65 -14.27 -10.17
N SER A 246 -7.60 -14.56 -9.27
CA SER A 246 -8.56 -13.56 -8.76
C SER A 246 -7.89 -12.30 -8.17
N PRO A 247 -6.88 -12.40 -7.29
CA PRO A 247 -6.19 -11.21 -6.79
C PRO A 247 -5.45 -10.44 -7.90
N ALA A 248 -4.88 -11.14 -8.88
CA ALA A 248 -4.18 -10.52 -9.99
C ALA A 248 -5.15 -9.78 -10.93
N ILE A 249 -6.30 -10.37 -11.24
CA ILE A 249 -7.36 -9.74 -12.04
C ILE A 249 -7.91 -8.49 -11.34
N LEU A 250 -8.17 -8.59 -10.03
CA LEU A 250 -8.67 -7.46 -9.24
C LEU A 250 -7.67 -6.30 -9.19
N ASN A 251 -6.39 -6.59 -8.94
CA ASN A 251 -5.33 -5.58 -8.98
C ASN A 251 -5.13 -5.00 -10.39
N ALA A 252 -5.28 -5.82 -11.45
CA ALA A 252 -5.19 -5.34 -12.83
C ALA A 252 -6.32 -4.35 -13.17
N ALA A 253 -7.55 -4.62 -12.71
CA ALA A 253 -8.65 -3.65 -12.81
C ALA A 253 -8.34 -2.36 -12.03
N GLY A 254 -7.66 -2.47 -10.88
CA GLY A 254 -7.17 -1.35 -10.10
C GLY A 254 -6.24 -0.40 -10.86
N ILE A 255 -5.47 -0.88 -11.84
CA ILE A 255 -4.61 -0.02 -12.67
C ILE A 255 -5.45 1.00 -13.45
N LEU A 256 -6.53 0.54 -14.07
CA LEU A 256 -7.47 1.42 -14.78
C LEU A 256 -8.21 2.34 -13.81
N GLY A 257 -8.60 1.82 -12.64
CA GLY A 257 -9.20 2.59 -11.56
C GLY A 257 -8.29 3.67 -10.97
N CYS A 258 -6.96 3.53 -11.09
CA CYS A 258 -6.02 4.57 -10.69
C CYS A 258 -5.82 5.62 -11.79
N LEU A 259 -5.83 5.25 -13.08
CA LEU A 259 -5.52 6.20 -14.15
C LEU A 259 -6.75 6.99 -14.62
N LEU A 260 -7.88 6.32 -14.88
CA LEU A 260 -9.05 6.95 -15.50
C LEU A 260 -9.70 8.03 -14.63
N PRO A 261 -9.95 7.82 -13.32
CA PRO A 261 -10.54 8.85 -12.47
C PRO A 261 -9.61 10.06 -12.30
N HIS A 262 -8.30 9.85 -12.22
CA HIS A 262 -7.32 10.94 -12.10
C HIS A 262 -7.22 11.77 -13.39
N LEU A 263 -7.37 11.13 -14.55
CA LEU A 263 -7.46 11.83 -15.84
C LEU A 263 -8.78 12.61 -15.96
N ALA A 264 -9.91 11.98 -15.61
CA ALA A 264 -11.22 12.63 -15.62
C ALA A 264 -11.27 13.81 -14.64
N ALA A 265 -10.71 13.66 -13.44
CA ALA A 265 -10.71 14.71 -12.41
C ALA A 265 -9.99 15.99 -12.86
N ASN A 266 -8.96 15.86 -13.71
CA ASN A 266 -8.28 17.03 -14.30
C ASN A 266 -9.18 17.82 -15.27
N GLN A 267 -10.18 17.19 -15.88
CA GLN A 267 -11.05 17.83 -16.88
C GLN A 267 -12.38 18.32 -16.30
N ILE A 268 -13.00 17.50 -15.44
CA ILE A 268 -14.36 17.76 -14.93
C ILE A 268 -14.42 18.06 -13.42
N GLY A 269 -13.27 18.03 -12.74
CA GLY A 269 -13.13 18.33 -11.31
C GLY A 269 -13.29 17.10 -10.40
N THR A 270 -12.50 17.05 -9.32
CA THR A 270 -12.35 15.88 -8.44
C THR A 270 -13.67 15.38 -7.85
N LEU A 271 -14.49 16.28 -7.30
CA LEU A 271 -15.75 15.89 -6.65
C LEU A 271 -16.78 15.30 -7.62
N ARG A 272 -16.79 15.77 -8.88
CA ARG A 272 -17.72 15.26 -9.90
C ARG A 272 -17.37 13.87 -10.41
N VAL A 273 -16.12 13.45 -10.23
CA VAL A 273 -15.66 12.09 -10.54
C VAL A 273 -15.82 11.18 -9.33
N LEU A 274 -15.50 11.68 -8.13
CA LEU A 274 -15.49 10.90 -6.91
C LEU A 274 -16.86 10.30 -6.58
N VAL A 275 -17.92 11.12 -6.58
CA VAL A 275 -19.29 10.72 -6.20
C VAL A 275 -19.86 9.58 -7.05
N PRO A 276 -19.84 9.63 -8.41
CA PRO A 276 -20.35 8.51 -9.20
C PRO A 276 -19.48 7.25 -9.07
N VAL A 277 -18.16 7.38 -8.92
CA VAL A 277 -17.27 6.22 -8.77
C VAL A 277 -17.56 5.45 -7.48
N THR A 278 -17.81 6.15 -6.36
CA THR A 278 -18.14 5.49 -5.10
C THR A 278 -19.52 4.84 -5.12
N ILE A 279 -20.52 5.52 -5.72
CA ILE A 279 -21.85 4.93 -5.92
C ILE A 279 -21.77 3.64 -6.75
N ILE A 280 -20.99 3.63 -7.84
CA ILE A 280 -20.81 2.44 -8.69
C ILE A 280 -20.08 1.33 -7.92
N SER A 281 -19.14 1.69 -7.06
CA SER A 281 -18.36 0.73 -6.26
C SER A 281 -19.15 0.17 -5.08
N GLY A 282 -20.33 0.73 -4.77
CA GLY A 282 -21.18 0.32 -3.66
C GLY A 282 -20.75 0.88 -2.31
N GLU A 283 -20.06 2.02 -2.30
CA GLU A 283 -19.50 2.70 -1.11
C GLU A 283 -20.06 4.10 -0.87
#